data_AF-T0YXK1-F1
#
_entry.id   AF-T0YXK1-F1
#
_cell.length_a   1.000
_cell.length_b   1.000
_cell.length_c   1.000
_cell.angle_alpha   90.00
_cell.angle_beta   90.00
_cell.angle_gamma   90.00
#
_symmetry.space_group_name_H-M   'P 1'
#
loop_
_entity.id
_entity.type
_entity.pdbx_description
1 polymer ?
#
loop_
_entity_poly.entity_id
_entity_poly.type
_entity_poly.pdbx_seq_one_letter_code
_entity_poly.pdbx_strand_id
1 'polypeptide(L)'
;MLTGGTTVANLFGHMSGRQKGMVQIWDVVGFDEVADLQKMPKEVVTTMKTFCESGTFQRGQEAVSGDASIAMFGNTNQPIDVMVQTGHLFAPMPDVIRDDMAFIDRLHCYLPGWEIPKMRNDLFTDHYGFVVL
;
A
#
# COMPACT_ATOMS: atom_id res chain seq x y z
N MET A 1 7.10 4.47 -6.15
CA MET A 1 7.28 4.19 -4.71
C MET A 1 7.24 5.52 -3.99
N LEU A 2 6.35 5.68 -3.02
CA LEU A 2 6.20 6.94 -2.27
C LEU A 2 7.00 6.84 -0.97
N THR A 3 7.98 7.73 -0.82
CA THR A 3 8.73 7.95 0.42
C THR A 3 8.28 9.29 1.02
N GLY A 4 7.52 9.23 2.12
CA GLY A 4 7.01 10.40 2.84
C GLY A 4 5.50 10.65 2.73
N GLY A 5 5.00 11.59 3.54
CA GLY A 5 3.57 11.88 3.68
C GLY A 5 2.93 12.27 2.35
N THR A 6 2.01 11.45 1.87
CA THR A 6 1.29 11.68 0.62
C THR A 6 -0.05 12.35 0.88
N THR A 7 -0.47 13.27 0.00
CA THR A 7 -1.77 13.94 0.10
C THR A 7 -2.84 13.20 -0.71
N VAL A 8 -4.11 13.37 -0.34
CA VAL A 8 -5.24 12.81 -1.10
C VAL A 8 -5.18 13.28 -2.57
N ALA A 9 -4.70 14.51 -2.81
CA ALA A 9 -4.61 15.09 -4.15
C ALA A 9 -3.57 14.39 -5.04
N ASN A 10 -2.45 13.96 -4.47
CA ASN A 10 -1.43 13.24 -5.24
C ASN A 10 -1.87 11.80 -5.53
N LEU A 11 -2.48 11.12 -4.55
CA LEU A 11 -2.95 9.74 -4.71
C LEU A 11 -4.16 9.63 -5.63
N PHE A 12 -5.20 10.42 -5.37
CA PHE A 12 -6.52 10.31 -6.00
C PHE A 12 -6.83 11.47 -6.95
N GLY A 13 -5.89 12.38 -7.17
CA GLY A 13 -6.08 13.53 -8.07
C GLY A 13 -6.73 14.72 -7.37
N HIS A 14 -6.64 15.88 -8.03
CA HIS A 14 -7.24 17.13 -7.57
C HIS A 14 -8.75 17.17 -7.83
N MET A 15 -9.51 17.80 -6.93
CA MET A 15 -10.97 18.00 -7.11
C MET A 15 -11.33 18.82 -8.36
N SER A 16 -10.40 19.59 -8.91
CA SER A 16 -10.60 20.36 -10.14
C SER A 16 -10.52 19.52 -11.42
N GLY A 17 -10.24 18.21 -11.32
CA GLY A 17 -10.16 17.28 -12.44
C GLY A 17 -8.97 17.48 -13.37
N ARG A 18 -8.17 18.56 -13.19
CA ARG A 18 -7.06 18.92 -14.08
C ARG A 18 -5.86 17.99 -13.97
N GLN A 19 -5.72 17.27 -12.86
CA GLN A 19 -4.57 16.42 -12.59
C GLN A 19 -5.03 15.08 -12.07
N LYS A 20 -4.74 14.03 -12.87
CA LYS A 20 -5.02 12.65 -12.54
C LYS A 20 -4.17 12.21 -11.34
N GLY A 21 -4.76 11.41 -10.46
CA GLY A 21 -4.07 10.82 -9.31
C GLY A 21 -3.17 9.67 -9.71
N MET A 22 -2.22 9.31 -8.84
CA MET A 22 -1.33 8.18 -9.07
C MET A 22 -2.09 6.86 -9.30
N VAL A 23 -3.18 6.62 -8.58
CA VAL A 23 -3.99 5.39 -8.74
C VAL A 23 -4.73 5.31 -10.08
N GLN A 24 -4.77 6.40 -10.85
CA GLN A 24 -5.36 6.45 -12.20
C GLN A 24 -4.32 6.33 -13.31
N ILE A 25 -3.05 6.52 -12.99
CA ILE A 25 -1.96 6.57 -13.97
C ILE A 25 -1.12 5.29 -13.90
N TRP A 26 -0.91 4.75 -12.70
CA TRP A 26 -0.01 3.63 -12.46
C TRP A 26 -0.76 2.35 -12.19
N ASP A 27 -0.22 1.23 -12.65
CA ASP A 27 -0.78 -0.11 -12.35
C ASP A 27 -0.54 -0.53 -10.88
N VAL A 28 0.50 0.02 -10.24
CA VAL A 28 0.84 -0.28 -8.84
C VAL A 28 1.30 0.96 -8.10
N VAL A 29 0.72 1.21 -6.93
CA VAL A 29 1.12 2.26 -6.00
C VAL A 29 1.69 1.63 -4.74
N GLY A 30 3.00 1.81 -4.53
CA GLY A 30 3.73 1.30 -3.37
C GLY A 30 3.91 2.37 -2.29
N PHE A 31 3.47 2.05 -1.06
CA PHE A 31 3.72 2.82 0.16
C PHE A 31 4.91 2.23 0.91
N ASP A 32 5.98 3.01 1.01
CA ASP A 32 7.10 2.68 1.88
C ASP A 32 6.77 3.09 3.33
N GLU A 33 7.22 2.29 4.29
CA GLU A 33 6.95 2.44 5.73
C GLU A 33 5.45 2.57 6.09
N VAL A 34 4.75 1.43 6.16
CA VAL A 34 3.31 1.34 6.43
C VAL A 34 2.90 2.01 7.75
N ALA A 35 3.80 2.13 8.73
CA ALA A 35 3.52 2.82 9.99
C ALA A 35 3.25 4.33 9.78
N ASP A 36 3.84 4.94 8.75
CA ASP A 36 3.64 6.36 8.45
C ASP A 36 2.25 6.67 7.87
N LEU A 37 1.53 5.66 7.38
CA LEU A 37 0.12 5.83 7.00
C LEU A 37 -0.75 6.28 8.18
N GLN A 38 -0.36 5.98 9.43
CA GLN A 38 -1.07 6.45 10.63
C GLN A 38 -1.00 7.97 10.80
N LYS A 39 0.05 8.61 10.27
CA LYS A 39 0.23 10.07 10.30
C LYS A 39 -0.55 10.77 9.18
N MET A 40 -1.09 10.03 8.22
CA MET A 40 -1.85 10.62 7.12
C MET A 40 -3.23 11.09 7.59
N PRO A 41 -3.80 12.12 6.92
CA PRO A 41 -5.17 12.53 7.19
C PRO A 41 -6.14 11.35 7.04
N LYS A 42 -7.10 11.21 7.96
CA LYS A 42 -8.11 10.14 7.93
C LYS A 42 -8.84 10.06 6.58
N GLU A 43 -9.06 11.20 5.93
CA GLU A 43 -9.67 11.26 4.60
C GLU A 43 -8.88 10.46 3.54
N VAL A 44 -7.54 10.49 3.58
CA VAL A 44 -6.70 9.70 2.66
C VAL A 44 -6.97 8.22 2.88
N VAL A 45 -6.92 7.77 4.14
CA VAL A 45 -7.06 6.36 4.50
C VAL A 45 -8.47 5.85 4.20
N THR A 46 -9.51 6.63 4.49
CA THR A 46 -10.90 6.28 4.16
C THR A 46 -11.15 6.22 2.65
N THR A 47 -10.58 7.15 1.88
CA THR A 47 -10.68 7.13 0.41
C THR A 47 -9.96 5.91 -0.16
N MET A 48 -8.77 5.60 0.36
CA MET A 48 -8.01 4.41 -0.02
C MET A 48 -8.76 3.13 0.31
N LYS A 49 -9.42 3.06 1.47
CA LYS A 49 -10.28 1.93 1.83
C LYS A 49 -11.38 1.72 0.80
N THR A 50 -12.12 2.79 0.47
CA THR A 50 -13.19 2.74 -0.55
C THR A 50 -12.63 2.26 -1.89
N PHE A 51 -11.47 2.78 -2.29
CA PHE A 51 -10.80 2.36 -3.52
C PHE A 51 -10.41 0.88 -3.51
N CYS A 52 -9.84 0.36 -2.41
CA CYS A 52 -9.54 -1.07 -2.26
C CYS A 52 -10.79 -1.96 -2.27
N GLU A 53 -11.95 -1.41 -1.87
CA GLU A 53 -13.20 -2.15 -1.81
C GLU A 53 -13.92 -2.23 -3.17
N SER A 54 -13.95 -1.14 -3.93
CA SER A 54 -14.77 -1.03 -5.14
C SER A 54 -13.98 -0.73 -6.42
N GLY A 55 -12.66 -0.50 -6.35
CA GLY A 55 -11.85 0.01 -7.47
C GLY A 55 -12.23 1.44 -7.87
N THR A 56 -13.03 2.13 -7.04
CA THR A 56 -13.55 3.47 -7.32
C THR A 56 -13.38 4.39 -6.14
N PHE A 57 -13.26 5.69 -6.42
CA PHE A 57 -13.18 6.73 -5.40
C PHE A 57 -13.94 7.97 -5.88
N GLN A 58 -14.47 8.75 -4.93
CA GLN A 58 -15.18 9.99 -5.26
C GLN A 58 -14.26 11.20 -5.19
N ARG A 59 -14.22 11.99 -6.28
CA ARG A 59 -13.56 13.30 -6.28
C ARG A 59 -14.45 14.34 -6.94
N GLY A 60 -15.00 15.23 -6.13
CA GLY A 60 -15.96 16.23 -6.60
C GLY A 60 -17.33 15.60 -6.85
N GLN A 61 -17.97 15.93 -7.98
CA GLN A 61 -19.30 15.41 -8.33
C GLN A 61 -19.27 14.07 -9.07
N GLU A 62 -18.10 13.60 -9.51
CA GLU A 62 -17.97 12.38 -10.29
C GLU A 62 -17.18 11.30 -9.52
N ALA A 63 -17.66 10.06 -9.62
CA ALA A 63 -16.93 8.89 -9.19
C ALA A 63 -15.92 8.52 -10.28
N VAL A 64 -14.68 8.24 -9.88
CA VAL A 64 -13.65 7.82 -10.81
C VAL A 64 -13.14 6.43 -10.44
N SER A 65 -12.90 5.60 -11.44
CA SER A 65 -12.33 4.27 -11.30
C SER A 65 -10.82 4.28 -11.56
N GLY A 66 -10.13 3.28 -11.03
CA GLY A 66 -8.74 2.99 -11.35
C GLY A 66 -8.43 1.51 -11.07
N ASP A 67 -7.48 0.95 -11.80
CA ASP A 67 -7.10 -0.46 -11.71
C ASP A 67 -5.79 -0.66 -10.94
N ALA A 68 -5.29 0.39 -10.28
CA ALA A 68 -4.04 0.35 -9.55
C ALA A 68 -4.10 -0.60 -8.35
N SER A 69 -3.11 -1.47 -8.23
CA SER A 69 -2.88 -2.28 -7.03
C SER A 69 -2.14 -1.47 -5.96
N ILE A 70 -2.45 -1.71 -4.69
CA ILE A 70 -1.75 -1.07 -3.56
C ILE A 70 -0.78 -2.06 -2.93
N ALA A 71 0.50 -1.70 -2.91
CA ALA A 71 1.54 -2.43 -2.20
C ALA A 71 1.96 -1.64 -0.95
N MET A 72 2.08 -2.31 0.19
CA MET A 72 2.51 -1.69 1.44
C MET A 72 3.76 -2.41 1.94
N PHE A 73 4.79 -1.63 2.24
CA PHE A 73 6.06 -2.10 2.77
C PHE A 73 6.21 -1.58 4.19
N GLY A 74 6.72 -2.40 5.11
CA GLY A 74 6.86 -2.00 6.49
C GLY A 74 7.78 -2.93 7.26
N ASN A 75 8.38 -2.38 8.32
CA ASN A 75 9.23 -3.13 9.22
C ASN A 75 8.44 -3.61 10.43
N THR A 76 8.87 -4.72 11.03
CA THR A 76 8.31 -5.20 12.29
C THR A 76 8.96 -4.50 13.47
N ASN A 77 8.16 -3.97 14.39
CA ASN A 77 8.66 -3.24 15.56
C ASN A 77 9.29 -4.15 16.64
N GLN A 78 9.02 -5.46 16.58
CA GLN A 78 9.52 -6.46 17.52
C GLN A 78 9.97 -7.71 16.76
N PRO A 79 10.80 -8.58 17.38
CA PRO A 79 11.10 -9.89 16.83
C PRO A 79 9.81 -10.69 16.58
N ILE A 80 9.78 -11.44 15.47
CA ILE A 80 8.62 -12.23 15.04
C ILE A 80 8.16 -13.19 16.14
N ASP A 81 9.10 -13.83 16.84
CA ASP A 81 8.81 -14.77 17.93
C ASP A 81 7.97 -14.13 19.05
N VAL A 82 8.24 -12.86 19.36
CA VAL A 82 7.49 -12.11 20.37
C VAL A 82 6.14 -11.69 19.81
N MET A 83 6.08 -11.25 18.55
CA MET A 83 4.82 -10.83 17.92
C MET A 83 3.81 -11.98 17.79
N VAL A 84 4.25 -13.18 17.43
CA VAL A 84 3.38 -14.36 17.32
C VAL A 84 2.85 -14.80 18.68
N GLN A 85 3.62 -14.58 19.76
CA GLN A 85 3.20 -14.89 21.12
C GLN A 85 2.27 -13.84 21.73
N THR A 86 2.37 -12.58 21.29
CA THR A 86 1.68 -11.44 21.91
C THR A 86 0.52 -10.88 21.08
N GLY A 87 0.40 -11.24 19.79
CA GLY A 87 -0.65 -10.72 18.92
C GLY A 87 -0.56 -11.22 17.47
N HIS A 88 -0.70 -10.29 16.52
CA HIS A 88 -0.79 -10.58 15.09
C HIS A 88 0.28 -9.85 14.26
N LEU A 89 0.63 -10.38 13.09
CA LEU A 89 1.67 -9.83 12.21
C LEU A 89 1.33 -8.45 11.60
N PHE A 90 0.06 -8.03 11.68
CA PHE A 90 -0.40 -6.70 11.26
C PHE A 90 -0.26 -5.62 12.35
N ALA A 91 0.40 -5.92 13.48
CA ALA A 91 0.61 -4.94 14.55
C ALA A 91 1.36 -3.65 14.11
N PRO A 92 2.26 -3.64 13.11
CA PRO A 92 2.87 -2.39 12.65
C PRO A 92 1.98 -1.58 11.70
N MET A 93 0.86 -2.12 11.21
CA MET A 93 -0.07 -1.38 10.36
C MET A 93 -0.85 -0.33 11.17
N PRO A 94 -1.31 0.77 10.55
CA PRO A 94 -2.15 1.78 11.21
C PRO A 94 -3.43 1.17 11.79
N ASP A 95 -3.90 1.69 12.92
CA ASP A 95 -5.11 1.21 13.59
C ASP A 95 -6.34 1.21 12.66
N VAL A 96 -6.45 2.20 11.78
CA VAL A 96 -7.55 2.32 10.79
C VAL A 96 -7.59 1.14 9.81
N ILE A 97 -6.44 0.54 9.50
CA ILE A 97 -6.32 -0.62 8.60
C ILE A 97 -6.37 -1.91 9.42
N ARG A 98 -5.68 -1.93 10.55
CA ARG A 98 -5.53 -3.10 11.43
C ARG A 98 -6.86 -3.52 12.06
N ASP A 99 -7.68 -2.57 12.48
CA ASP A 99 -8.96 -2.86 13.14
C ASP A 99 -10.10 -3.07 12.11
N ASP A 100 -9.80 -2.91 10.83
CA ASP A 100 -10.76 -3.02 9.73
C ASP A 100 -10.69 -4.40 9.08
N MET A 101 -11.49 -5.33 9.61
CA MET A 101 -11.61 -6.69 9.09
C MET A 101 -11.93 -6.73 7.59
N ALA A 102 -12.73 -5.77 7.11
CA ALA A 102 -13.09 -5.68 5.70
C ALA A 102 -11.87 -5.40 4.81
N PHE A 103 -10.88 -4.66 5.31
CA PHE A 103 -9.65 -4.41 4.56
C PHE A 103 -8.73 -5.65 4.58
N ILE A 104 -8.61 -6.30 5.74
CA ILE A 104 -7.78 -7.51 5.89
C ILE A 104 -8.29 -8.64 4.99
N ASP A 105 -9.61 -8.84 4.91
CA ASP A 105 -10.22 -9.85 4.04
C ASP A 105 -9.93 -9.62 2.53
N ARG A 106 -9.51 -8.41 2.15
CA ARG A 106 -9.18 -8.02 0.78
C ARG A 106 -7.67 -8.03 0.50
N LEU A 107 -6.83 -8.39 1.48
CA LEU A 107 -5.40 -8.58 1.26
C LEU A 107 -5.16 -9.85 0.45
N HIS A 108 -4.67 -9.67 -0.78
CA HIS A 108 -4.43 -10.78 -1.69
C HIS A 108 -3.17 -11.58 -1.34
N CYS A 109 -2.18 -10.92 -0.75
CA CYS A 109 -0.90 -11.54 -0.41
C CYS A 109 -0.26 -10.82 0.77
N TYR A 110 0.31 -11.60 1.69
CA TYR A 110 1.23 -11.11 2.71
C TYR A 110 2.56 -11.82 2.51
N LEU A 111 3.60 -11.06 2.15
CA LEU A 111 4.92 -11.60 1.91
C LEU A 111 5.82 -11.34 3.12
N PRO A 112 6.15 -12.35 3.94
CA PRO A 112 7.02 -12.19 5.08
C PRO A 112 8.45 -11.92 4.63
N GLY A 113 8.89 -10.65 4.74
CA GLY A 113 10.22 -10.24 4.30
C GLY A 113 11.38 -10.98 4.99
N TRP A 114 11.15 -11.52 6.19
CA TRP A 114 12.13 -12.29 6.94
C TRP A 114 12.34 -13.72 6.41
N GLU A 115 11.40 -14.27 5.65
CA GLU A 115 11.56 -15.58 5.00
C GLU A 115 12.30 -15.46 3.66
N ILE A 116 12.39 -14.25 3.10
CA ILE A 116 13.09 -14.01 1.85
C ILE A 116 14.60 -14.06 2.10
N PRO A 117 15.34 -14.92 1.39
CA PRO A 117 16.80 -14.92 1.50
C PRO A 117 17.33 -13.57 1.06
N LYS A 118 18.28 -13.02 1.84
CA LYS A 118 18.99 -11.80 1.44
C LYS A 118 19.53 -11.96 0.02
N MET A 119 19.29 -10.96 -0.83
CA MET A 119 19.83 -10.91 -2.18
C MET A 119 21.35 -11.09 -2.14
N ARG A 120 21.85 -12.04 -2.92
CA ARG A 120 23.28 -12.33 -3.11
C ARG A 120 23.57 -12.26 -4.59
N ASN A 121 24.80 -11.94 -4.94
CA ASN A 121 25.18 -11.83 -6.35
C ASN A 121 24.91 -13.12 -7.13
N ASP A 122 25.05 -14.27 -6.45
CA ASP A 122 24.82 -15.61 -6.98
C ASP A 122 23.35 -15.91 -7.34
N LEU A 123 22.42 -15.06 -6.90
CA LEU A 123 20.99 -15.15 -7.25
C LEU A 123 20.66 -14.36 -8.52
N PHE A 124 21.56 -13.51 -9.02
CA PHE A 124 21.37 -12.88 -10.32
C PHE A 124 21.69 -13.87 -11.43
N THR A 125 20.85 -13.85 -12.46
CA THR A 125 21.13 -14.57 -13.69
C THR A 125 22.01 -13.70 -14.59
N ASP A 126 22.98 -14.31 -15.26
CA ASP A 126 23.73 -13.67 -16.35
C ASP A 126 22.92 -13.59 -17.67
N HIS A 127 21.66 -14.04 -17.64
CA HIS A 127 20.75 -14.04 -18.78
C HIS A 127 19.80 -12.83 -18.75
N TYR A 128 19.23 -12.51 -19.91
CA TYR A 128 18.24 -11.44 -20.05
C TYR A 128 17.05 -11.65 -19.08
N GLY A 129 16.90 -10.72 -18.13
CA GLY A 129 15.71 -10.62 -17.29
C GLY A 129 14.56 -9.91 -18.01
N PHE A 130 13.38 -9.91 -17.41
CA PHE A 130 12.25 -9.09 -17.89
C PHE A 130 12.63 -7.61 -17.85
N VAL A 131 12.91 -7.04 -19.02
CA VAL A 131 12.99 -5.60 -19.22
C VAL A 131 11.59 -5.14 -19.57
N VAL A 132 10.93 -4.47 -18.63
CA VAL A 132 9.69 -3.73 -18.93
C VAL A 132 10.15 -2.38 -19.48
N LEU A 133 9.80 -2.12 -20.74
CA LEU A 133 10.02 -0.83 -21.44
C LEU A 133 9.14 0.27 -20.83
#